data_AF-A0A519K1C3-F1
#
_entry.id   AF-A0A519K1C3-F1
#
_cell.length_a   1.000
_cell.length_b   1.000
_cell.length_c   1.000
_cell.angle_alpha   90.00
_cell.angle_beta   90.00
_cell.angle_gamma   90.00
#
_symmetry.space_group_name_H-M   'P 1'
#
loop_
_entity.id
_entity.type
_entity.pdbx_description
1 polymer ?
#
loop_
_entity_poly.entity_id
_entity_poly.type
_entity_poly.pdbx_seq_one_letter_code
_entity_poly.pdbx_strand_id
1 'polypeptide(L)' 'DLKKKHVLRHEDMATRSGWTPFDGFEATGKAMATIVRGRIVMRDGELQGTAHGRPVRFQETLA' A
#
# COMPACT_ATOMS: atom_id res chain seq x y z
N ASP A 1 14.41 3.99 -2.65
CA ASP A 1 15.62 4.19 -1.82
C ASP A 1 15.28 3.82 -0.39
N LEU A 2 15.99 2.83 0.16
CA LEU A 2 15.75 2.33 1.52
C LEU A 2 16.24 3.29 2.61
N LYS A 3 17.16 4.21 2.30
CA LYS A 3 17.70 5.18 3.26
C LYS A 3 16.96 6.52 3.22
N LYS A 4 16.05 6.71 2.26
CA LYS A 4 15.30 7.96 2.13
C LYS A 4 14.33 8.13 3.30
N LYS A 5 14.43 9.29 3.94
CA LYS A 5 13.52 9.71 5.00
C LYS A 5 12.28 10.40 4.41
N HIS A 6 11.15 10.25 5.06
CA HIS A 6 9.91 10.96 4.74
C HIS A 6 9.05 11.10 6.00
N VAL A 7 8.25 12.16 6.03
CA VAL A 7 7.28 12.38 7.11
C VAL A 7 5.95 11.79 6.66
N LEU A 8 5.34 10.96 7.50
CA LEU A 8 3.99 10.46 7.26
C LEU A 8 2.98 11.58 7.48
N ARG A 9 2.05 11.76 6.53
CA ARG A 9 0.98 12.75 6.61
C ARG A 9 -0.39 12.09 6.58
N HIS A 10 -1.39 12.76 7.15
CA HIS A 10 -2.80 12.38 7.00
C HIS A 10 -3.21 12.27 5.52
N GLU A 11 -2.79 13.22 4.70
CA GLU A 11 -3.08 13.27 3.25
C GLU A 11 -2.52 12.09 2.44
N ASP A 12 -1.51 11.38 2.97
CA ASP A 12 -0.98 10.17 2.34
C ASP A 12 -1.93 8.97 2.48
N MET A 13 -2.95 9.05 3.35
CA MET A 13 -3.79 7.90 3.71
C MET A 13 -4.92 7.69 2.70
N ALA A 14 -4.81 6.64 1.89
CA ALA A 14 -5.89 6.18 1.01
C ALA A 14 -7.05 5.46 1.75
N THR A 15 -7.03 5.44 3.09
CA THR A 15 -8.10 4.85 3.89
C THR A 15 -9.33 5.75 3.86
N ARG A 16 -10.52 5.18 4.08
CA ARG A 16 -11.77 5.96 4.15
C ARG A 16 -11.76 7.04 5.23
N SER A 17 -11.04 6.80 6.33
CA SER A 17 -10.94 7.76 7.43
C SER A 17 -9.98 8.92 7.13
N GLY A 18 -9.06 8.76 6.16
CA GLY A 18 -8.15 9.82 5.71
C GLY A 18 -7.18 10.33 6.77
N TRP A 19 -6.92 9.56 7.84
CA TRP A 19 -6.02 9.95 8.92
C TRP A 19 -5.22 8.76 9.47
N THR A 20 -4.13 9.07 10.17
CA THR A 20 -3.22 8.12 10.82
C THR A 20 -2.69 8.71 12.13
N PRO A 21 -2.51 7.93 13.21
CA PRO A 21 -1.90 8.42 14.45
C PRO A 21 -0.41 8.75 14.31
N PHE A 22 0.20 8.41 13.18
CA PHE A 22 1.62 8.65 12.90
C PHE A 22 1.88 9.94 12.09
N ASP A 23 0.90 10.84 12.00
CA ASP A 23 1.13 12.13 11.33
C ASP A 23 2.28 12.89 12.00
N GLY A 24 3.23 13.38 11.20
CA GLY A 24 4.43 14.04 11.67
C GLY A 24 5.59 13.09 12.04
N PHE A 25 5.38 11.77 12.01
CA PHE A 25 6.44 10.79 12.25
C PHE A 25 7.40 10.70 11.05
N GLU A 26 8.71 10.79 11.32
CA GLU A 26 9.75 10.58 10.29
C GLU A 26 10.09 9.09 10.17
N ALA A 27 9.70 8.49 9.04
CA ALA A 27 10.00 7.11 8.69
C ALA A 27 11.14 7.01 7.68
N THR A 28 11.92 5.93 7.76
CA THR A 28 13.00 5.63 6.82
C THR A 28 12.57 4.51 5.87
N GLY A 29 12.72 4.75 4.57
CA GLY A 29 12.26 3.86 3.51
C GLY A 29 10.75 3.97 3.25
N LYS A 30 10.36 4.00 1.98
CA LYS A 30 8.94 4.03 1.53
C LYS A 30 8.70 2.93 0.51
N ALA A 31 7.52 2.29 0.58
CA ALA A 31 7.08 1.37 -0.46
C ALA A 31 6.83 2.15 -1.76
N MET A 32 7.63 1.87 -2.79
CA MET A 32 7.57 2.59 -4.07
C MET A 32 6.54 1.99 -5.03
N ALA A 33 6.32 0.68 -4.95
CA ALA A 33 5.33 0.00 -5.78
C ALA A 33 4.77 -1.23 -5.06
N THR A 34 3.52 -1.57 -5.36
CA THR A 34 2.89 -2.84 -4.98
C THR A 34 2.42 -3.54 -6.24
N ILE A 35 2.77 -4.82 -6.36
CA ILE A 35 2.42 -5.65 -7.53
C ILE A 35 1.58 -6.83 -7.03
N VAL A 36 0.41 -7.02 -7.64
CA VAL A 36 -0.50 -8.13 -7.34
C VAL A 36 -0.78 -8.87 -8.64
N ARG A 37 -0.45 -10.17 -8.70
CA ARG A 37 -0.66 -11.03 -9.89
C ARG A 37 -0.19 -10.40 -11.21
N GLY A 38 1.03 -9.83 -11.20
CA GLY A 38 1.66 -9.22 -12.38
C GLY A 38 1.17 -7.82 -12.73
N ARG A 39 0.29 -7.21 -11.92
CA ARG A 39 -0.23 -5.85 -12.14
C ARG A 39 0.26 -4.90 -11.06
N ILE A 40 0.72 -3.72 -11.45
CA ILE A 40 1.03 -2.63 -10.52
C ILE A 40 -0.30 -2.07 -9.98
N VAL A 41 -0.47 -2.07 -8.66
CA VAL A 41 -1.71 -1.59 -8.00
C VAL A 41 -1.51 -0.31 -7.21
N MET A 42 -0.27 -0.02 -6.84
CA MET A 42 0.14 1.24 -6.25
C MET A 42 1.54 1.53 -6.77
N ARG A 43 1.80 2.79 -7.11
CA ARG A 43 3.13 3.26 -7.47
C ARG A 43 3.30 4.71 -7.06
N ASP A 44 4.46 5.03 -6.50
CA ASP A 44 4.85 6.39 -6.12
C ASP A 44 3.83 7.11 -5.21
N GLY A 45 3.07 6.34 -4.40
CA GLY A 45 2.03 6.84 -3.50
C GLY A 45 0.63 6.87 -4.09
N GLU A 46 0.45 6.56 -5.37
CA GLU A 46 -0.85 6.60 -6.05
C GLU A 46 -1.39 5.20 -6.33
N LEU A 47 -2.67 4.99 -6.02
CA LEU A 47 -3.41 3.77 -6.41
C LEU A 47 -3.65 3.75 -7.92
N GLN A 48 -3.44 2.59 -8.52
CA GLN A 48 -3.50 2.42 -9.98
C GLN A 48 -4.68 1.52 -10.38
N GLY A 49 -5.43 1.97 -11.39
CA GLY A 49 -6.50 1.19 -12.01
C GLY A 49 -7.68 0.89 -11.07
N THR A 50 -8.44 -0.16 -11.40
CA THR A 50 -9.59 -0.61 -10.60
C THR A 50 -9.22 -1.80 -9.71
N ALA A 51 -9.94 -1.93 -8.59
CA ALA A 51 -9.77 -3.04 -7.67
C ALA A 51 -10.04 -4.38 -8.38
N HIS A 52 -9.07 -5.29 -8.33
CA HIS A 52 -9.13 -6.59 -9.00
C HIS A 52 -8.74 -7.75 -8.08
N GLY A 53 -8.83 -7.53 -6.76
CA GLY A 53 -8.65 -8.54 -5.72
C GLY A 53 -9.55 -9.76 -5.93
N ARG A 54 -9.09 -10.94 -5.50
CA ARG A 54 -9.89 -12.17 -5.51
C ARG A 54 -9.63 -12.92 -4.19
N PRO A 55 -10.66 -13.54 -3.59
CA PRO A 55 -10.45 -14.45 -2.47
C PRO A 55 -9.45 -15.55 -2.82
N VAL A 56 -8.64 -15.96 -1.85
CA VAL A 56 -7.74 -17.10 -1.96
C VAL A 56 -8.37 -18.25 -1.19
N ARG A 57 -8.37 -19.45 -1.79
CA ARG A 57 -8.78 -20.68 -1.10
C ARG A 57 -7.57 -21.30 -0.41
N PHE A 58 -7.77 -21.87 0.77
CA PHE A 58 -6.77 -22.69 1.44
C PHE A 58 -6.50 -23.95 0.63
N GLN A 59 -5.24 -24.37 0.54
CA GLN A 59 -4.85 -25.51 -0.28
C GLN A 59 -5.53 -26.80 0.19
N GLU A 60 -5.74 -26.94 1.50
CA GLU A 60 -6.40 -28.06 2.17
C GLU A 60 -7.90 -28.21 1.79
N THR A 61 -8.48 -27.20 1.12
CA THR A 61 -9.89 -27.18 0.71
C THR A 61 -10.09 -27.43 -0.79
N LEU A 62 -9.00 -27.77 -1.50
CA LEU A 62 -9.04 -28.17 -2.90
C LEU A 62 -9.29 -29.68 -2.95
N ALA A 63 -10.42 -30.08 -3.54
CA ALA A 63 -10.82 -31.48 -3.72
C ALA A 63 -10.04 -32.14 -4.86
#